data_AF-A0A2U1IVX6-F1
#
_entry.id   AF-A0A2U1IVX6-F1
#
_cell.length_a   1.000
_cell.length_b   1.000
_cell.length_c   1.000
_cell.angle_alpha   90.00
_cell.angle_beta   90.00
_cell.angle_gamma   90.00
#
_symmetry.space_group_name_H-M   'P 1'
#
loop_
_entity.id
_entity.type
_entity.pdbx_description
1 polymer ?
#
loop_
_entity_poly.entity_id
_entity_poly.type
_entity_poly.pdbx_seq_one_letter_code
_entity_poly.pdbx_strand_id
1 'polypeptide(L)'
;MKLTTRIARTSTIAISMLFVTMLIYSILSFNTTSKKYSSSTNDQEIENEFPINGKAPKQKNLKAALVSLVRNNDLIPLMKTIRQVDDRFNRKYNYPIILLNDEPFTEKFKKKVQSITKANITFGLVEGESWGYPSWIDQEKAKKERETADYMYAKSESYRFM
;
A
#
# COMPACT_ATOMS: atom_id res chain seq x y z
N MET A 1 -19.07 51.21 -53.99
CA MET A 1 -19.27 49.87 -53.41
C MET A 1 -17.98 49.02 -53.39
N LYS A 2 -16.83 49.56 -52.95
CA LYS A 2 -15.55 48.81 -52.81
C LYS A 2 -14.92 48.94 -51.41
N LEU A 3 -15.36 49.92 -50.62
CA LEU A 3 -14.81 50.23 -49.31
C LEU A 3 -15.37 49.31 -48.21
N THR A 4 -16.67 49.00 -48.26
CA THR A 4 -17.36 48.11 -47.29
C THR A 4 -16.84 46.67 -47.33
N THR A 5 -16.54 46.15 -48.52
CA THR A 5 -15.98 44.80 -48.70
C THR A 5 -14.54 44.69 -48.22
N ARG A 6 -13.75 45.77 -48.30
CA ARG A 6 -12.37 45.80 -47.77
C ARG A 6 -12.37 45.79 -46.25
N ILE A 7 -13.24 46.59 -45.63
CA ILE A 7 -13.39 46.64 -44.17
C ILE A 7 -13.86 45.28 -43.63
N ALA A 8 -14.87 44.66 -44.25
CA ALA A 8 -15.35 43.35 -43.84
C ALA A 8 -14.28 42.25 -43.94
N ARG A 9 -13.43 42.28 -44.98
CA ARG A 9 -12.31 41.32 -45.14
C ARG A 9 -11.19 41.54 -44.13
N THR A 10 -10.87 42.78 -43.78
CA THR A 10 -9.86 43.05 -42.74
C THR A 10 -10.36 42.65 -41.35
N SER A 11 -11.66 42.81 -41.08
CA SER A 11 -12.27 42.40 -39.81
C SER A 11 -12.29 40.89 -39.63
N THR A 12 -12.62 40.12 -40.67
CA THR A 12 -12.63 38.65 -40.58
C THR A 12 -11.22 38.07 -40.42
N ILE A 13 -10.21 38.66 -41.08
CA ILE A 13 -8.81 38.27 -40.90
C ILE A 13 -8.37 38.57 -39.45
N ALA A 14 -8.70 39.74 -38.89
CA ALA A 14 -8.36 40.09 -37.52
C ALA A 14 -9.01 39.14 -36.49
N ILE A 15 -10.28 38.79 -36.66
CA ILE A 15 -10.98 37.83 -35.78
C ILE A 15 -10.34 36.44 -35.88
N SER A 16 -9.97 35.99 -37.09
CA SER A 16 -9.31 34.70 -37.28
C SER A 16 -7.93 34.65 -36.62
N MET A 17 -7.15 35.74 -36.69
CA MET A 17 -5.86 35.84 -36.01
C MET A 17 -6.03 35.81 -34.49
N LEU A 18 -7.05 36.48 -33.96
CA LEU A 18 -7.32 36.50 -32.52
C LEU A 18 -7.69 35.11 -32.00
N PHE A 19 -8.51 34.35 -32.75
CA PHE A 19 -8.83 32.96 -32.43
C PHE A 19 -7.60 32.04 -32.47
N VAL A 20 -6.75 32.18 -33.49
CA VAL A 20 -5.53 31.37 -33.61
C VAL A 20 -4.55 31.66 -32.47
N THR A 21 -4.38 32.93 -32.09
CA THR A 21 -3.53 33.30 -30.95
C THR A 21 -4.08 32.79 -29.61
N MET A 22 -5.41 32.81 -29.41
CA MET A 22 -6.05 32.26 -28.22
C MET A 22 -5.90 30.73 -28.16
N LEU A 23 -5.97 30.05 -29.30
CA LEU A 23 -5.75 28.60 -29.40
C LEU A 23 -4.31 28.23 -29.05
N ILE A 24 -3.33 28.98 -29.58
CA ILE A 24 -1.91 28.80 -29.27
C ILE A 24 -1.63 29.06 -27.78
N TYR A 25 -2.21 30.13 -27.22
CA TYR A 25 -2.06 30.43 -25.79
C TYR A 25 -2.66 29.33 -24.91
N SER A 26 -3.81 28.76 -25.29
CA SER A 26 -4.43 27.64 -24.58
C SER A 26 -3.59 26.37 -24.60
N ILE A 27 -2.90 26.08 -25.71
CA ILE A 27 -1.98 24.94 -25.83
C ILE A 27 -0.73 25.16 -24.98
N LEU A 28 -0.21 26.40 -24.95
CA LEU A 28 0.98 26.74 -24.18
C LEU A 28 0.69 26.79 -22.66
N SER A 29 -0.49 27.29 -22.25
CA SER A 29 -0.91 27.34 -20.85
C SER A 29 -1.27 25.96 -20.28
N PHE A 30 -1.65 24.99 -21.13
CA PHE A 30 -1.94 23.62 -20.67
C PHE A 30 -0.68 22.88 -20.19
N ASN A 31 0.49 23.21 -20.73
CA ASN A 31 1.75 22.55 -20.39
C ASN A 31 2.37 23.01 -19.05
N THR A 32 1.87 24.09 -18.43
CA THR A 32 2.48 24.67 -17.21
C THR A 32 1.76 24.32 -15.90
N THR A 33 0.75 23.44 -15.93
CA THR A 33 -0.01 23.07 -14.73
C THR A 33 0.08 21.58 -14.39
N SER A 34 1.29 21.03 -14.39
CA SER A 34 1.61 19.87 -13.56
C SER A 34 2.56 20.33 -12.46
N LYS A 35 1.99 20.68 -11.31
CA LYS A 35 2.76 21.04 -10.12
C LYS A 35 3.49 19.77 -9.65
N LYS A 36 4.77 19.65 -10.02
CA LYS A 36 5.68 18.57 -9.63
C LYS A 36 5.87 18.66 -8.11
N TYR A 37 5.20 17.79 -7.35
CA TYR A 37 5.46 17.64 -5.92
C TYR A 37 6.74 16.79 -5.79
N SER A 38 7.86 17.46 -5.56
CA SER A 38 9.14 16.80 -5.33
C SER A 38 9.19 16.27 -3.90
N SER A 39 8.83 15.01 -3.72
CA SER A 39 9.25 14.23 -2.55
C SER A 39 10.59 13.58 -2.89
N SER A 40 11.62 13.96 -2.16
CA SER A 40 12.96 13.39 -2.26
C SER A 40 13.00 11.99 -1.66
N THR A 41 12.85 10.97 -2.50
CA THR A 41 13.34 9.61 -2.24
C THR A 41 13.88 9.04 -3.53
N ASN A 42 15.10 8.48 -3.47
CA ASN A 42 15.81 7.84 -4.57
C ASN A 42 14.98 6.69 -5.18
N ASP A 43 14.15 6.99 -6.16
CA ASP A 43 13.43 5.99 -6.95
C ASP A 43 13.85 6.13 -8.42
N GLN A 44 14.39 5.04 -8.95
CA GLN A 44 14.64 4.86 -10.37
C GLN A 44 13.32 5.08 -11.12
N GLU A 45 13.30 6.04 -12.06
CA GLU A 45 12.19 6.27 -12.98
C GLU A 45 11.87 4.97 -13.72
N ILE A 46 10.80 4.29 -13.31
CA ILE A 46 10.14 3.30 -14.18
C ILE A 46 9.18 4.10 -15.03
N GLU A 47 9.66 4.54 -16.18
CA GLU A 47 8.84 5.09 -17.25
C GLU A 47 7.83 4.01 -17.66
N ASN A 48 6.57 4.19 -17.28
CA ASN A 48 5.49 3.28 -17.66
C ASN A 48 5.16 3.51 -19.14
N GLU A 49 5.96 2.95 -20.04
CA GLU A 49 5.54 2.77 -21.42
C GLU A 49 4.27 1.91 -21.44
N PHE A 50 3.16 2.51 -21.89
CA PHE A 50 1.95 1.77 -22.17
C PHE A 50 2.26 0.78 -23.31
N PRO A 51 2.10 -0.54 -23.10
CA PRO A 51 2.49 -1.52 -24.09
C PRO A 51 1.55 -1.44 -25.30
N ILE A 52 2.09 -0.99 -26.44
CA ILE A 52 1.42 -0.91 -27.75
C ILE A 52 0.91 -2.30 -28.23
N ASN A 53 1.32 -3.39 -27.57
CA ASN A 53 1.03 -4.77 -27.99
C ASN A 53 0.18 -5.60 -27.01
N GLY A 54 -0.56 -4.96 -26.10
CA GLY A 54 -1.56 -5.62 -25.24
C GLY A 54 -1.00 -6.57 -24.16
N LYS A 55 0.31 -6.75 -24.08
CA LYS A 55 0.97 -7.43 -22.96
C LYS A 55 1.40 -6.39 -21.94
N ALA A 56 0.67 -6.31 -20.82
CA ALA A 56 1.08 -5.54 -19.65
C ALA A 56 2.57 -5.82 -19.35
N PRO A 57 3.41 -4.80 -19.14
CA PRO A 57 4.80 -5.03 -18.74
C PRO A 57 4.80 -5.93 -17.50
N LYS A 58 5.77 -6.84 -17.39
CA LYS A 58 6.02 -7.60 -16.17
C LYS A 58 6.43 -6.60 -15.10
N GLN A 59 5.45 -6.03 -14.41
CA GLN A 59 5.68 -5.06 -13.36
C GLN A 59 6.48 -5.77 -12.27
N LYS A 60 7.70 -5.27 -12.03
CA LYS A 60 8.54 -5.75 -10.93
C LYS A 60 7.76 -5.53 -9.63
N ASN A 61 7.69 -6.54 -8.78
CA ASN A 61 7.05 -6.41 -7.48
C ASN A 61 7.67 -5.24 -6.71
N LEU A 62 6.81 -4.44 -6.07
CA LEU A 62 7.24 -3.40 -5.13
C LEU A 62 7.83 -4.06 -3.87
N LYS A 63 8.55 -3.28 -3.05
CA LYS A 63 9.02 -3.76 -1.75
C LYS A 63 7.83 -3.84 -0.78
N ALA A 64 7.31 -5.05 -0.58
CA ALA A 64 6.20 -5.32 0.34
C ALA A 64 6.29 -6.74 0.93
N ALA A 65 5.53 -6.99 2.00
CA ALA A 65 5.41 -8.29 2.64
C ALA A 65 3.99 -8.49 3.18
N LEU A 66 3.56 -9.74 3.28
CA LEU A 66 2.37 -10.12 4.04
C LEU A 66 2.79 -10.35 5.49
N VAL A 67 2.16 -9.67 6.44
CA VAL A 67 2.55 -9.76 7.86
C VAL A 67 1.40 -10.27 8.70
N SER A 68 1.66 -11.17 9.64
CA SER A 68 0.65 -11.66 10.58
C SER A 68 1.25 -11.92 11.96
N LEU A 69 0.57 -11.43 12.99
CA LEU A 69 0.85 -11.74 14.40
C LEU A 69 0.00 -12.95 14.82
N VAL A 70 0.65 -14.05 15.21
CA VAL A 70 0.00 -15.36 15.40
C VAL A 70 0.72 -16.21 16.44
N ARG A 71 -0.03 -17.00 17.21
CA ARG A 71 0.55 -17.92 18.19
C ARG A 71 0.78 -19.30 17.61
N ASN A 72 1.58 -20.11 18.30
CA ASN A 72 1.81 -21.51 17.96
C ASN A 72 0.50 -22.33 17.83
N ASN A 73 -0.52 -22.00 18.63
CA ASN A 73 -1.82 -22.68 18.62
C ASN A 73 -2.70 -22.31 17.41
N ASP A 74 -2.39 -21.22 16.71
CA ASP A 74 -3.13 -20.75 15.53
C ASP A 74 -2.66 -21.39 14.22
N LEU A 75 -1.84 -22.46 14.30
CA LEU A 75 -1.27 -23.13 13.15
C LEU A 75 -2.31 -23.52 12.09
N ILE A 76 -3.37 -24.22 12.50
CA ILE A 76 -4.39 -24.72 11.58
C ILE A 76 -5.18 -23.57 10.93
N PRO A 77 -5.72 -22.58 11.66
CA PRO A 77 -6.38 -21.44 11.03
C PRO A 77 -5.44 -20.63 10.13
N LEU A 78 -4.20 -20.38 10.56
CA LEU A 78 -3.20 -19.67 9.72
C LEU A 78 -2.94 -20.39 8.40
N MET A 79 -2.74 -21.72 8.44
CA MET A 79 -2.52 -22.50 7.23
C MET A 79 -3.69 -22.40 6.24
N LYS A 80 -4.93 -22.32 6.75
CA LYS A 80 -6.12 -22.10 5.90
C LYS A 80 -6.07 -20.71 5.26
N THR A 81 -5.73 -19.68 6.03
CA THR A 81 -5.60 -18.30 5.53
C THR A 81 -4.51 -18.18 4.46
N ILE A 82 -3.33 -18.73 4.70
CA ILE A 82 -2.22 -18.69 3.73
C ILE A 82 -2.64 -19.34 2.40
N ARG A 83 -3.28 -20.52 2.43
CA ARG A 83 -3.79 -21.16 1.21
C ARG A 83 -4.79 -20.28 0.46
N GLN A 84 -5.73 -19.67 1.18
CA GLN A 84 -6.72 -18.79 0.57
C GLN A 84 -6.10 -17.54 -0.07
N VAL A 85 -5.04 -17.00 0.53
CA VAL A 85 -4.30 -15.85 0.01
C VAL A 85 -3.44 -16.27 -1.20
N ASP A 86 -2.77 -17.41 -1.12
CA ASP A 86 -1.97 -17.96 -2.22
C ASP A 86 -2.84 -18.27 -3.44
N ASP A 87 -3.98 -18.94 -3.25
CA ASP A 87 -4.88 -19.37 -4.33
C ASP A 87 -5.37 -18.19 -5.19
N ARG A 88 -5.66 -17.05 -4.53
CA ARG A 88 -6.22 -15.85 -5.16
C ARG A 88 -5.17 -14.83 -5.59
N PHE A 89 -4.05 -14.76 -4.90
CA PHE A 89 -3.10 -13.65 -5.05
C PHE A 89 -1.66 -14.12 -5.02
N ASN A 90 -1.19 -14.63 -3.88
CA ASN A 90 0.25 -14.67 -3.62
C ASN A 90 0.99 -15.78 -4.37
N ARG A 91 0.28 -16.77 -4.94
CA ARG A 91 0.86 -17.74 -5.88
C ARG A 91 1.38 -17.09 -7.16
N LYS A 92 0.80 -15.95 -7.60
CA LYS A 92 1.22 -15.22 -8.80
C LYS A 92 2.38 -14.27 -8.52
N TYR A 93 2.39 -13.63 -7.35
CA TYR A 93 3.32 -12.54 -7.02
C TYR A 93 4.47 -12.95 -6.09
N ASN A 94 4.29 -14.00 -5.28
CA ASN A 94 5.31 -14.57 -4.40
C ASN A 94 5.95 -13.55 -3.45
N TYR A 95 5.13 -12.71 -2.80
CA TYR A 95 5.57 -11.82 -1.73
C TYR A 95 5.98 -12.63 -0.50
N PRO A 96 7.01 -12.18 0.24
CA PRO A 96 7.41 -12.81 1.50
C PRO A 96 6.31 -12.68 2.55
N ILE A 97 6.23 -13.68 3.43
CA ILE A 97 5.33 -13.72 4.58
C ILE A 97 6.18 -13.55 5.86
N ILE A 98 5.81 -12.60 6.71
CA ILE A 98 6.45 -12.36 8.00
C ILE A 98 5.45 -12.77 9.08
N LEU A 99 5.82 -13.76 9.87
CA LEU A 99 5.04 -14.22 11.00
C LEU A 99 5.70 -13.75 12.28
N LEU A 100 4.93 -13.04 13.11
CA LEU A 100 5.37 -12.50 14.39
C LEU A 100 4.65 -13.23 15.52
N ASN A 101 5.34 -13.44 16.64
CA ASN A 101 4.77 -14.01 17.85
C ASN A 101 5.48 -13.45 19.08
N ASP A 102 4.82 -13.45 20.23
CA ASP A 102 5.42 -13.08 21.52
C ASP A 102 6.19 -14.23 22.18
N GLU A 103 6.01 -15.44 21.68
CA GLU A 103 6.79 -16.62 22.06
C GLU A 103 7.56 -17.19 20.86
N PRO A 104 8.71 -17.87 21.07
CA PRO A 104 9.40 -18.55 20.00
C PRO A 104 8.49 -19.53 19.23
N PHE A 105 8.49 -19.43 17.90
CA PHE A 105 7.78 -20.41 17.07
C PHE A 105 8.40 -21.81 17.21
N THR A 106 7.53 -22.79 17.44
CA THR A 106 7.95 -24.20 17.51
C THR A 106 8.42 -24.72 16.15
N GLU A 107 9.36 -25.66 16.15
CA GLU A 107 9.84 -26.28 14.91
C GLU A 107 8.73 -26.99 14.12
N LYS A 108 7.75 -27.56 14.82
CA LYS A 108 6.55 -28.14 14.20
C LYS A 108 5.74 -27.08 13.46
N PHE A 109 5.58 -25.89 14.04
CA PHE A 109 4.88 -24.77 13.42
C PHE A 109 5.60 -24.33 12.15
N LYS A 110 6.89 -23.99 12.25
CA LYS A 110 7.70 -23.52 11.11
C LYS A 110 7.66 -24.51 9.94
N LYS A 111 7.90 -25.80 10.21
CA LYS A 111 7.89 -26.86 9.18
C LYS A 111 6.54 -26.97 8.47
N LYS A 112 5.43 -26.94 9.22
CA LYS A 112 4.09 -27.11 8.63
C LYS A 112 3.62 -25.89 7.84
N VAL A 113 3.97 -24.69 8.28
CA VAL A 113 3.64 -23.46 7.52
C VAL A 113 4.50 -23.36 6.26
N GLN A 114 5.79 -23.66 6.35
CA GLN A 114 6.69 -23.63 5.18
C GLN A 114 6.27 -24.66 4.11
N SER A 115 5.64 -25.77 4.49
CA SER A 115 5.26 -26.83 3.53
C SER A 115 4.03 -26.51 2.69
N ILE A 116 3.31 -25.41 2.93
CA ILE A 116 2.06 -25.09 2.22
C ILE A 116 2.17 -23.93 1.21
N THR A 117 3.30 -23.24 1.17
CA THR A 117 3.51 -22.09 0.27
C THR A 117 4.92 -22.09 -0.32
N LYS A 118 5.07 -21.46 -1.49
CA LYS A 118 6.37 -21.21 -2.12
C LYS A 118 7.00 -19.88 -1.69
N ALA A 119 6.21 -19.02 -1.02
CA ALA A 119 6.70 -17.76 -0.51
C ALA A 119 7.79 -17.98 0.55
N ASN A 120 8.77 -17.06 0.60
CA ASN A 120 9.73 -17.01 1.70
C ASN A 120 8.98 -16.62 2.98
N ILE A 121 9.21 -17.36 4.07
CA ILE A 121 8.63 -17.08 5.37
C ILE A 121 9.72 -16.68 6.35
N THR A 122 9.53 -15.52 6.97
CA THR A 122 10.36 -15.06 8.09
C THR A 122 9.59 -15.19 9.39
N PHE A 123 10.24 -15.72 10.42
CA PHE A 123 9.67 -15.88 11.76
C PHE A 123 10.35 -14.89 12.70
N GLY A 124 9.58 -13.94 13.22
CA GLY A 124 10.04 -12.93 14.18
C GLY A 124 9.46 -13.18 15.57
N LEU A 125 10.27 -12.90 16.58
CA LEU A 125 9.89 -12.87 17.98
C LEU A 125 9.74 -11.40 18.40
N VAL A 126 8.59 -11.06 18.98
CA VAL A 126 8.32 -9.71 19.50
C VAL A 126 8.67 -9.71 20.97
N GLU A 127 9.76 -9.03 21.33
CA GLU A 127 10.26 -8.96 22.71
C GLU A 127 10.31 -7.52 23.23
N GLY A 128 10.46 -7.41 24.54
CA GLY A 128 10.82 -6.16 25.21
C GLY A 128 9.72 -5.11 25.18
N GLU A 129 10.12 -3.85 24.96
CA GLU A 129 9.23 -2.68 25.05
C GLU A 129 8.10 -2.67 24.02
N SER A 130 8.20 -3.49 22.96
CA SER A 130 7.15 -3.62 21.93
C SER A 130 6.03 -4.58 22.33
N TRP A 131 6.18 -5.35 23.42
CA TRP A 131 5.18 -6.31 23.88
C TRP A 131 5.10 -6.36 25.41
N GLY A 132 4.15 -5.63 25.98
CA GLY A 132 3.95 -5.55 27.43
C GLY A 132 3.57 -4.15 27.89
N TYR A 133 3.63 -3.93 29.20
CA TYR A 133 3.41 -2.59 29.75
C TYR A 133 4.67 -1.74 29.63
N PRO A 134 4.57 -0.52 29.10
CA PRO A 134 5.65 0.44 29.20
C PRO A 134 5.79 0.93 30.65
N SER A 135 6.96 1.50 30.97
CA SER A 135 7.34 1.86 32.35
C SER A 135 6.41 2.86 33.04
N TRP A 136 5.64 3.64 32.28
CA TRP A 136 4.71 4.64 32.80
C TRP A 136 3.31 4.11 33.12
N ILE A 137 3.03 2.81 32.89
CA ILE A 137 1.74 2.21 33.19
C ILE A 137 1.74 1.57 34.58
N ASP A 138 0.78 1.99 35.41
CA ASP A 138 0.44 1.33 36.65
C ASP A 138 -0.31 0.01 36.35
N GLN A 139 0.40 -1.10 36.55
CA GLN A 139 -0.11 -2.44 36.24
C GLN A 139 -1.22 -2.88 37.19
N GLU A 140 -1.20 -2.45 38.45
CA GLU A 140 -2.25 -2.78 39.42
C GLU A 140 -3.55 -2.05 39.08
N LYS A 141 -3.44 -0.77 38.71
CA LYS A 141 -4.58 -0.03 38.18
C LYS A 141 -5.12 -0.68 36.90
N ALA A 142 -4.24 -1.00 35.94
CA ALA A 142 -4.64 -1.66 34.70
C ALA A 142 -5.36 -2.99 34.95
N LYS A 143 -4.86 -3.80 35.88
CA LYS A 143 -5.47 -5.06 36.29
C LYS A 143 -6.85 -4.85 36.90
N LYS A 144 -6.99 -3.91 37.84
CA LYS A 144 -8.28 -3.59 38.48
C LYS A 144 -9.34 -3.20 37.45
N GLU A 145 -9.00 -2.30 36.52
CA GLU A 145 -9.92 -1.87 35.46
C GLU A 145 -10.33 -3.05 34.54
N ARG A 146 -9.38 -3.94 34.20
CA ARG A 146 -9.67 -5.16 33.43
C ARG A 146 -10.64 -6.09 34.15
N GLU A 147 -10.52 -6.24 35.47
CA GLU A 147 -11.36 -7.11 36.27
C GLU A 147 -12.81 -6.60 36.40
N THR A 148 -12.99 -5.28 36.47
CA THR A 148 -14.30 -4.63 36.59
C THR A 148 -15.02 -4.42 35.25
N ALA A 149 -14.31 -4.50 34.14
CA ALA A 149 -14.86 -4.27 32.81
C ALA A 149 -15.71 -5.46 32.32
N ASP A 150 -16.88 -5.15 31.75
CA ASP A 150 -17.84 -6.12 31.21
C ASP A 150 -18.01 -5.96 29.70
N TYR A 151 -16.98 -6.38 28.95
CA TYR A 151 -17.03 -6.50 27.50
C TYR A 151 -16.07 -7.59 27.01
N MET A 152 -16.22 -7.99 25.75
CA MET A 152 -15.45 -9.08 25.15
C MET A 152 -13.95 -8.83 25.29
N TYR A 153 -13.21 -9.84 25.74
CA TYR A 153 -11.76 -9.79 26.01
C TYR A 153 -11.31 -8.77 27.07
N ALA A 154 -12.21 -8.13 27.82
CA ALA A 154 -11.87 -7.12 28.82
C ALA A 154 -10.77 -7.59 29.79
N LYS A 155 -10.90 -8.83 30.26
CA LYS A 155 -9.99 -9.47 31.22
C LYS A 155 -8.72 -10.04 30.59
N SER A 156 -8.62 -10.10 29.26
CA SER A 156 -7.45 -10.62 28.56
C SER A 156 -6.35 -9.57 28.50
N GLU A 157 -5.29 -9.78 29.27
CA GLU A 157 -4.12 -8.91 29.26
C GLU A 157 -3.37 -8.97 27.93
N SER A 158 -3.11 -10.19 27.44
CA SER A 158 -2.44 -10.38 26.15
C SER A 158 -3.18 -9.74 24.95
N TYR A 159 -4.49 -9.51 25.07
CA TYR A 159 -5.28 -8.81 24.05
C TYR A 159 -5.05 -7.29 24.06
N ARG A 160 -4.47 -6.72 25.11
CA ARG A 160 -4.08 -5.31 25.17
C ARG A 160 -2.71 -5.04 24.56
N PHE A 161 -1.88 -6.08 24.49
CA PHE A 161 -0.55 -6.00 23.89
C PHE A 161 -0.58 -6.31 22.39
N MET A 162 -1.58 -7.09 21.95
CA MET A 162 -1.92 -7.33 20.56
C MET A 162 -2.42 -6.06 19.86
#